data_AF-A0A803LGI2-F1
#
_entry.id   AF-A0A803LGI2-F1
#
_cell.length_a   1.000
_cell.length_b   1.000
_cell.length_c   1.000
_cell.angle_alpha   90.00
_cell.angle_beta   90.00
_cell.angle_gamma   90.00
#
_symmetry.space_group_name_H-M   'P 1'
#
loop_
_entity.id
_entity.type
_entity.pdbx_description
1 polymer ?
#
loop_
_entity_poly.entity_id
_entity_poly.type
_entity_poly.pdbx_seq_one_letter_code
_entity_poly.pdbx_strand_id
1 'polypeptide(L)'
;MATTKLRKLDALKRCKRMVAEDRISDMPDEILCHILTRLTLKEAIATGVLSERWKNLWASCPNLNFGCLKLLKMGERTYVRCIDNILRQYNAQNLHKFRIVRPSDISGQYLDEWISFAINHGVCELDLNLNVSFIPGYSNNYYFPAHFFASPNVFESLTDLCLRTVNLTDDVFNLILSSCFSLERFILEFSYGLVNAINTAPHPNLKSLELYCCHHLQYLQVFAPNLISFKYDGNITTLSIKDAKQLASLRLSIFPVYKSTVILPRAKNFVFTQFSSHFANLKSLVISAHLFKDMSDFTELCVFSNLKRLEVDVKFTWVTYLAYSVVASIIRGAPLLELLEIVLPPFIPTWQEYPALELASMSPHQNLKEVKLFGFRGDKKTMEFLSYLSKNTVSLQKINITARFAIRHGEDLTVDNTLHWKIDAAEHAKNCVVQLRQTMHGNTQLLFHDG
;
A
#
# COMPACT_ATOMS: atom_id res chain seq x y z
N MET A 1 53.11 -49.45 31.06
CA MET A 1 52.36 -48.29 31.59
C MET A 1 52.66 -46.95 30.91
N ALA A 2 53.78 -46.77 30.18
CA ALA A 2 54.13 -45.49 29.53
C ALA A 2 53.32 -45.16 28.25
N THR A 3 52.90 -46.17 27.48
CA THR A 3 52.19 -46.01 26.19
C THR A 3 50.75 -45.51 26.34
N THR A 4 50.09 -45.81 27.47
CA THR A 4 48.72 -45.34 27.76
C THR A 4 48.68 -43.87 28.17
N LYS A 5 49.75 -43.35 28.78
CA LYS A 5 49.88 -41.93 29.16
C LYS A 5 50.10 -41.02 27.94
N LEU A 6 50.94 -41.45 26.99
CA LEU A 6 51.18 -40.73 25.73
C LEU A 6 49.92 -40.67 24.85
N ARG A 7 49.17 -41.77 24.71
CA ARG A 7 47.89 -41.77 23.97
C ARG A 7 46.83 -40.88 24.61
N LYS A 8 46.78 -40.79 25.94
CA LYS A 8 45.90 -39.83 26.66
C LYS A 8 46.31 -38.38 26.42
N LEU A 9 47.62 -38.08 26.38
CA LEU A 9 48.14 -36.74 26.11
C LEU A 9 47.90 -36.29 24.66
N ASP A 10 48.04 -37.20 23.70
CA ASP A 10 47.72 -36.92 22.29
C ASP A 10 46.21 -36.82 22.07
N ALA A 11 45.38 -37.64 22.73
CA ALA A 11 43.93 -37.49 22.71
C ALA A 11 43.45 -36.18 23.38
N LEU A 12 44.08 -35.75 24.48
CA LEU A 12 43.83 -34.44 25.11
C LEU A 12 44.29 -33.27 24.24
N LYS A 13 45.40 -33.42 23.48
CA LYS A 13 45.82 -32.43 22.47
C LYS A 13 44.91 -32.42 21.24
N ARG A 14 44.36 -33.56 20.82
CA ARG A 14 43.41 -33.66 19.69
C ARG A 14 42.00 -33.15 20.06
N CYS A 15 41.54 -33.38 21.29
CA CYS A 15 40.28 -32.83 21.80
C CYS A 15 40.32 -31.31 22.02
N LYS A 16 41.50 -30.71 22.22
CA LYS A 16 41.65 -29.24 22.24
C LYS A 16 41.45 -28.58 20.88
N ARG A 17 41.41 -29.33 19.78
CA ARG A 17 41.36 -28.79 18.40
C ARG A 17 39.99 -28.94 17.72
N MET A 18 38.96 -29.35 18.46
CA MET A 18 37.56 -29.37 18.00
C MET A 18 36.65 -28.48 18.86
N VAL A 19 37.21 -27.45 19.50
CA VAL A 19 36.40 -26.30 19.89
C VAL A 19 36.02 -25.65 18.57
N ALA A 20 34.74 -25.70 18.20
CA ALA A 20 34.26 -24.91 17.07
C ALA A 20 34.70 -23.46 17.33
N GLU A 21 35.55 -22.91 16.45
CA GLU A 21 36.02 -21.54 16.58
C GLU A 21 34.80 -20.62 16.70
N ASP A 22 34.73 -19.87 17.80
CA ASP A 22 33.67 -18.88 18.03
C ASP A 22 33.95 -17.64 17.18
N ARG A 23 33.69 -17.79 15.88
CA ARG A 23 33.90 -16.75 14.88
C ARG A 23 32.95 -15.57 15.04
N ILE A 24 31.89 -15.70 15.83
CA ILE A 24 30.92 -14.64 16.09
C ILE A 24 31.51 -13.66 17.11
N SER A 25 32.15 -14.18 18.17
CA SER A 25 32.81 -13.34 19.17
C SER A 25 33.96 -12.51 18.62
N ASP A 26 34.56 -12.91 17.49
CA ASP A 26 35.65 -12.19 16.81
C ASP A 26 35.17 -11.08 15.86
N MET A 27 33.86 -11.00 15.55
CA MET A 27 33.35 -9.97 14.62
C MET A 27 33.35 -8.58 15.26
N PRO A 28 33.56 -7.49 14.49
CA PRO A 28 33.39 -6.12 14.97
C PRO A 28 31.94 -5.81 15.38
N ASP A 29 31.73 -4.85 16.30
CA ASP A 29 30.40 -4.48 16.80
C ASP A 29 29.47 -4.03 15.67
N GLU A 30 29.99 -3.41 14.63
CA GLU A 30 29.22 -2.97 13.46
C GLU A 30 28.58 -4.15 12.72
N ILE A 31 29.30 -5.26 12.61
CA ILE A 31 28.78 -6.48 11.97
C ILE A 31 27.76 -7.16 12.88
N LEU A 32 28.02 -7.20 14.20
CA LEU A 32 27.07 -7.74 15.15
C LEU A 32 25.78 -6.92 15.19
N CYS A 33 25.87 -5.58 15.20
CA CYS A 33 24.74 -4.68 15.03
C CYS A 33 23.99 -4.94 13.72
N HIS A 34 24.72 -5.15 12.61
CA HIS A 34 24.09 -5.50 11.33
C HIS A 34 23.29 -6.81 11.44
N ILE A 35 23.81 -7.83 12.13
CA ILE A 35 23.08 -9.07 12.40
C ILE A 35 21.82 -8.77 13.25
N LEU A 36 21.96 -7.98 14.32
CA LEU A 36 20.84 -7.59 15.19
C LEU A 36 19.74 -6.82 14.45
N THR A 37 20.06 -6.07 13.39
CA THR A 37 19.02 -5.39 12.56
C THR A 37 18.06 -6.35 11.86
N ARG A 38 18.40 -7.64 11.75
CA ARG A 38 17.53 -8.69 11.19
C ARG A 38 16.61 -9.32 12.22
N LEU A 39 16.81 -9.00 13.50
CA LEU A 39 15.99 -9.47 14.61
C LEU A 39 14.94 -8.42 14.98
N THR A 40 13.87 -8.86 15.64
CA THR A 40 12.99 -7.91 16.33
C THR A 40 13.75 -7.23 17.48
N LEU A 41 13.35 -6.02 17.87
CA LEU A 41 13.96 -5.31 19.01
C LEU A 41 14.00 -6.18 20.27
N LYS A 42 12.96 -6.97 20.50
CA LYS A 42 12.88 -7.90 21.62
C LYS A 42 13.97 -8.98 21.54
N GLU A 43 14.12 -9.61 20.38
CA GLU A 43 15.14 -10.63 20.15
C GLU A 43 16.55 -10.06 20.25
N ALA A 44 16.76 -8.84 19.72
CA ALA A 44 18.02 -8.13 19.84
C ALA A 44 18.38 -7.86 21.30
N ILE A 45 17.44 -7.37 22.13
CA ILE A 45 17.66 -7.22 23.57
C ILE A 45 17.95 -8.57 24.23
N ALA A 46 17.24 -9.64 23.83
CA ALA A 46 17.42 -10.98 24.40
C ALA A 46 18.80 -11.59 24.09
N THR A 47 19.48 -11.17 23.01
CA THR A 47 20.88 -11.58 22.75
C THR A 47 21.85 -11.13 23.84
N GLY A 48 21.45 -10.21 24.71
CA GLY A 48 22.26 -9.78 25.84
C GLY A 48 22.62 -10.89 26.85
N VAL A 49 21.93 -12.04 26.80
CA VAL A 49 22.28 -13.22 27.62
C VAL A 49 23.49 -13.98 27.09
N LEU A 50 23.94 -13.69 25.86
CA LEU A 50 25.05 -14.41 25.23
C LEU A 50 26.40 -14.05 25.84
N SER A 51 26.65 -12.76 26.11
CA SER A 51 27.81 -12.28 26.86
C SER A 51 27.65 -10.81 27.26
N GLU A 52 28.55 -10.30 28.12
CA GLU A 52 28.56 -8.88 28.50
C GLU A 52 28.70 -7.94 27.27
N ARG A 53 29.37 -8.38 26.19
CA ARG A 53 29.48 -7.61 24.93
C ARG A 53 28.12 -7.43 24.25
N TRP A 54 27.27 -8.46 24.26
CA TRP A 54 25.96 -8.42 23.61
C TRP A 54 24.89 -7.70 24.43
N LYS A 55 25.11 -7.57 25.75
CA LYS A 55 24.16 -7.02 26.72
C LYS A 55 23.51 -5.70 26.31
N ASN A 56 24.31 -4.78 25.77
CA ASN A 56 23.87 -3.45 25.36
C ASN A 56 24.06 -3.17 23.87
N LEU A 57 24.49 -4.17 23.08
CA LEU A 57 24.79 -3.98 21.66
C LEU A 57 23.55 -3.52 20.86
N TRP A 58 22.37 -3.97 21.28
CA TRP A 58 21.09 -3.53 20.70
C TRP A 58 20.89 -2.01 20.78
N ALA A 59 21.46 -1.32 21.78
CA ALA A 59 21.30 0.11 22.00
C ALA A 59 22.02 0.97 20.94
N SER A 60 22.95 0.36 20.21
CA SER A 60 23.68 0.98 19.09
C SER A 60 23.08 0.59 17.73
N CYS A 61 22.01 -0.20 17.70
CA CYS A 61 21.34 -0.58 16.46
C CYS A 61 20.49 0.58 15.92
N PRO A 62 20.47 0.82 14.60
CA PRO A 62 19.81 1.99 14.02
C PRO A 62 18.28 1.90 13.97
N ASN A 63 17.67 0.79 14.42
CA ASN A 63 16.24 0.52 14.24
C ASN A 63 15.56 0.25 15.58
N LEU A 64 14.62 1.11 15.96
CA LEU A 64 13.71 0.91 17.09
C LEU A 64 12.29 0.64 16.58
N ASN A 65 11.84 -0.60 16.73
CA ASN A 65 10.50 -1.03 16.32
C ASN A 65 9.71 -1.61 17.49
N PHE A 66 8.71 -0.85 17.94
CA PHE A 66 7.85 -1.20 19.07
C PHE A 66 6.57 -1.96 18.66
N GLY A 67 6.44 -2.35 17.38
CA GLY A 67 5.29 -3.09 16.84
C GLY A 67 5.24 -4.59 17.17
N CYS A 68 5.98 -5.08 18.17
CA CYS A 68 5.96 -6.49 18.54
C CYS A 68 4.63 -6.87 19.20
N LEU A 69 3.97 -7.95 18.74
CA LEU A 69 2.70 -8.45 19.31
C LEU A 69 2.73 -8.64 20.83
N LYS A 70 3.90 -8.97 21.42
CA LYS A 70 4.04 -9.10 22.88
C LYS A 70 4.01 -7.74 23.59
N LEU A 71 4.60 -6.70 23.00
CA LEU A 71 4.52 -5.33 23.51
C LEU A 71 3.08 -4.80 23.39
N LEU A 72 2.42 -5.08 22.27
CA LEU A 72 1.04 -4.65 22.03
C LEU A 72 0.00 -5.31 22.94
N LYS A 73 0.33 -6.44 23.58
CA LYS A 73 -0.51 -7.09 24.58
C LYS A 73 -0.29 -6.53 26.00
N MET A 74 0.69 -5.65 26.20
CA MET A 74 0.93 -5.02 27.48
C MET A 74 -0.14 -3.96 27.76
N GLY A 75 -0.51 -3.80 29.03
CA GLY A 75 -1.29 -2.64 29.45
C GLY A 75 -0.51 -1.34 29.22
N GLU A 76 -1.23 -0.26 28.93
CA GLU A 76 -0.70 1.07 28.56
C GLU A 76 0.51 1.50 29.41
N ARG A 77 0.36 1.54 30.74
CA ARG A 77 1.43 1.97 31.67
C ARG A 77 2.70 1.13 31.53
N THR A 78 2.55 -0.16 31.27
CA THR A 78 3.71 -1.07 31.10
C THR A 78 4.36 -0.85 29.76
N TYR A 79 3.57 -0.62 28.71
CA TYR A 79 4.05 -0.28 27.37
C TYR A 79 4.85 1.02 27.38
N VAL A 80 4.28 2.10 27.95
CA VAL A 80 4.94 3.40 28.09
C VAL A 80 6.26 3.27 28.84
N ARG A 81 6.23 2.68 30.04
CA ARG A 81 7.44 2.47 30.85
C ARG A 81 8.49 1.63 30.12
N CYS A 82 8.07 0.65 29.32
CA CYS A 82 8.99 -0.18 28.55
C CYS A 82 9.69 0.64 27.47
N ILE A 83 8.95 1.46 26.71
CA ILE A 83 9.52 2.36 25.72
C ILE A 83 10.46 3.35 26.39
N ASP A 84 10.02 4.07 27.42
CA ASP A 84 10.84 5.07 28.11
C ASP A 84 12.16 4.47 28.61
N ASN A 85 12.12 3.25 29.15
CA ASN A 85 13.33 2.58 29.62
C ASN A 85 14.28 2.19 28.48
N ILE A 86 13.74 1.84 27.31
CA ILE A 86 14.53 1.55 26.10
C ILE A 86 15.16 2.83 25.56
N LEU A 87 14.37 3.92 25.43
CA LEU A 87 14.86 5.20 24.93
C LEU A 87 15.96 5.79 25.82
N ARG A 88 15.86 5.61 27.15
CA ARG A 88 16.91 6.03 28.10
C ARG A 88 18.23 5.27 27.96
N GLN A 89 18.20 4.05 27.44
CA GLN A 89 19.39 3.21 27.26
C GLN A 89 20.00 3.32 25.86
N TYR A 90 19.24 3.87 24.91
CA TYR A 90 19.67 4.03 23.53
C TYR A 90 20.85 4.99 23.43
N ASN A 91 21.88 4.60 22.68
CA ASN A 91 23.13 5.37 22.59
C ASN A 91 23.62 5.57 21.14
N ALA A 92 22.88 5.07 20.14
CA ALA A 92 23.26 5.25 18.75
C ALA A 92 23.05 6.72 18.33
N GLN A 93 24.02 7.27 17.59
CA GLN A 93 23.95 8.65 17.11
C GLN A 93 22.97 8.83 15.93
N ASN A 94 22.72 7.76 15.16
CA ASN A 94 21.89 7.81 13.96
C ASN A 94 20.76 6.77 14.07
N LEU A 95 19.56 7.25 14.40
CA LEU A 95 18.36 6.43 14.38
C LEU A 95 17.83 6.36 12.95
N HIS A 96 18.04 5.25 12.24
CA HIS A 96 17.51 5.11 10.88
C HIS A 96 15.99 4.94 10.88
N LYS A 97 15.45 4.05 11.73
CA LYS A 97 14.00 3.75 11.75
C LYS A 97 13.44 3.82 13.16
N PHE A 98 12.35 4.57 13.31
CA PHE A 98 11.58 4.65 14.54
C PHE A 98 10.12 4.30 14.27
N ARG A 99 9.65 3.17 14.81
CA ARG A 99 8.28 2.70 14.63
C ARG A 99 7.55 2.52 15.95
N ILE A 100 6.44 3.24 16.10
CA ILE A 100 5.51 3.09 17.22
C ILE A 100 4.22 2.47 16.69
N VAL A 101 3.75 1.42 17.37
CA VAL A 101 2.41 0.87 17.15
C VAL A 101 1.64 0.97 18.46
N ARG A 102 0.52 1.68 18.47
CA ARG A 102 -0.24 1.96 19.70
C ARG A 102 -1.22 0.81 20.00
N PRO A 103 -1.25 0.29 21.24
CA PRO A 103 -2.23 -0.71 21.68
C PRO A 103 -3.59 -0.14 22.15
N SER A 104 -3.91 1.13 21.85
CA SER A 104 -5.02 2.01 22.35
C SER A 104 -4.70 2.87 23.59
N ASP A 105 -5.40 4.00 23.74
CA ASP A 105 -5.47 4.95 24.88
C ASP A 105 -4.21 5.70 25.39
N ILE A 106 -3.01 5.51 24.82
CA ILE A 106 -1.81 6.32 25.17
C ILE A 106 -2.03 7.84 25.07
N SER A 107 -1.66 8.60 26.11
CA SER A 107 -1.65 10.08 26.09
C SER A 107 -0.80 10.67 24.95
N GLY A 108 -1.29 11.75 24.32
CA GLY A 108 -0.55 12.47 23.28
C GLY A 108 0.81 13.00 23.74
N GLN A 109 0.96 13.32 25.03
CA GLN A 109 2.23 13.81 25.57
C GLN A 109 3.36 12.79 25.44
N TYR A 110 3.10 11.50 25.69
CA TYR A 110 4.12 10.47 25.53
C TYR A 110 4.54 10.31 24.07
N LEU A 111 3.58 10.43 23.15
CA LEU A 111 3.89 10.40 21.71
C LEU A 111 4.75 11.61 21.32
N ASP A 112 4.45 12.79 21.84
CA ASP A 112 5.24 13.99 21.58
C ASP A 112 6.69 13.83 22.06
N GLU A 113 6.88 13.29 23.27
CA GLU A 113 8.20 13.01 23.83
C GLU A 113 8.98 11.96 23.00
N TRP A 114 8.31 10.90 22.55
CA TRP A 114 8.95 9.87 21.72
C TRP A 114 9.28 10.35 20.32
N ILE A 115 8.44 11.19 19.72
CA ILE A 115 8.72 11.82 18.42
C ILE A 115 9.87 12.82 18.56
N SER A 116 9.91 13.61 19.63
CA SER A 116 11.02 14.52 19.94
C SER A 116 12.34 13.75 20.09
N PHE A 117 12.30 12.61 20.77
CA PHE A 117 13.45 11.70 20.85
C PHE A 117 13.92 11.28 19.46
N ALA A 118 13.01 10.85 18.58
CA ALA A 118 13.36 10.40 17.23
C ALA A 118 13.96 11.53 16.37
N ILE A 119 13.37 12.73 16.43
CA ILE A 119 13.89 13.94 15.77
C ILE A 119 15.33 14.22 16.24
N ASN A 120 15.56 14.21 17.55
CA ASN A 120 16.87 14.52 18.14
C ASN A 120 17.96 13.49 17.81
N HIS A 121 17.59 12.31 17.30
CA HIS A 121 18.52 11.27 16.86
C HIS A 121 18.57 11.14 15.31
N GLY A 122 18.08 12.15 14.59
CA GLY A 122 18.20 12.23 13.14
C GLY A 122 17.38 11.18 12.38
N VAL A 123 16.14 10.90 12.82
CA VAL A 123 15.29 9.86 12.24
C VAL A 123 15.15 9.95 10.71
N CYS A 124 15.40 8.84 10.00
CA CYS A 124 15.19 8.75 8.55
C CYS A 124 13.79 8.21 8.20
N GLU A 125 13.34 7.18 8.90
CA GLU A 125 12.02 6.57 8.73
C GLU A 125 11.20 6.70 10.02
N LEU A 126 10.15 7.50 9.99
CA LEU A 126 9.19 7.64 11.08
C LEU A 126 7.87 6.94 10.73
N ASP A 127 7.51 5.92 11.50
CA ASP A 127 6.29 5.12 11.30
C ASP A 127 5.44 5.13 12.58
N LEU A 128 4.35 5.89 12.54
CA LEU A 128 3.37 5.98 13.62
C LEU A 128 2.09 5.26 13.19
N ASN A 129 1.76 4.17 13.87
CA ASN A 129 0.51 3.43 13.65
C ASN A 129 -0.29 3.38 14.95
N LEU A 130 -1.26 4.30 15.09
CA LEU A 130 -1.86 4.59 16.38
C LEU A 130 -3.20 3.90 16.67
N ASN A 131 -3.74 3.08 15.76
CA ASN A 131 -5.01 2.41 15.99
C ASN A 131 -5.11 1.14 15.14
N VAL A 132 -5.07 -0.02 15.81
CA VAL A 132 -5.24 -1.35 15.20
C VAL A 132 -6.69 -1.83 15.29
N SER A 133 -7.56 -1.10 16.00
CA SER A 133 -8.99 -1.41 16.15
C SER A 133 -9.82 -0.43 15.32
N PHE A 134 -10.21 -0.86 14.12
CA PHE A 134 -11.11 -0.17 13.21
C PHE A 134 -12.51 0.06 13.82
N ILE A 135 -12.65 0.96 14.79
CA ILE A 135 -13.94 1.35 15.34
C ILE A 135 -14.25 2.79 14.88
N PRO A 136 -15.12 2.95 13.86
CA PRO A 136 -15.59 4.26 13.44
C PRO A 136 -16.27 4.99 14.60
N GLY A 137 -15.84 6.21 14.91
CA GLY A 137 -16.49 7.08 15.90
C GLY A 137 -15.67 7.42 17.15
N TYR A 138 -14.46 6.87 17.32
CA TYR A 138 -13.55 7.33 18.38
C TYR A 138 -12.90 8.66 17.98
N SER A 139 -13.33 9.74 18.64
CA SER A 139 -12.99 11.14 18.32
C SER A 139 -11.64 11.63 18.86
N ASN A 140 -10.81 10.77 19.45
CA ASN A 140 -9.55 11.16 20.11
C ASN A 140 -8.30 10.63 19.38
N ASN A 141 -8.28 10.77 18.05
CA ASN A 141 -7.04 10.54 17.31
C ASN A 141 -6.03 11.65 17.63
N TYR A 142 -4.79 11.24 17.82
CA TYR A 142 -3.66 12.13 18.04
C TYR A 142 -3.46 13.03 16.80
N TYR A 143 -3.34 14.34 17.03
CA TYR A 143 -2.98 15.30 15.99
C TYR A 143 -1.48 15.45 15.95
N PHE A 144 -0.89 15.32 14.76
CA PHE A 144 0.54 15.56 14.61
C PHE A 144 0.86 17.02 14.96
N PRO A 145 1.75 17.30 15.92
CA PRO A 145 1.90 18.63 16.47
C PRO A 145 2.63 19.58 15.52
N ALA A 146 2.06 20.76 15.29
CA ALA A 146 2.69 21.83 14.52
C ALA A 146 3.97 22.36 15.19
N HIS A 147 4.09 22.25 16.51
CA HIS A 147 5.23 22.80 17.27
C HIS A 147 6.57 22.12 16.93
N PHE A 148 6.55 20.91 16.35
CA PHE A 148 7.78 20.28 15.84
C PHE A 148 8.41 21.07 14.70
N PHE A 149 7.65 21.89 13.98
CA PHE A 149 8.15 22.72 12.88
C PHE A 149 8.54 24.13 13.33
N ALA A 150 8.48 24.43 14.63
CA ALA A 150 8.83 25.75 15.16
C ALA A 150 10.35 26.02 15.12
N SER A 151 11.17 24.97 15.09
CA SER A 151 12.62 25.08 14.94
C SER A 151 13.01 24.82 13.48
N PRO A 152 14.01 25.54 12.94
CA PRO A 152 14.56 25.21 11.63
C PRO A 152 15.18 23.81 11.67
N ASN A 153 15.27 23.16 10.52
CA ASN A 153 16.03 21.92 10.34
C ASN A 153 15.49 20.69 11.12
N VAL A 154 14.23 20.75 11.55
CA VAL A 154 13.56 19.58 12.10
C VAL A 154 13.26 18.61 10.95
N PHE A 155 13.53 17.32 11.17
CA PHE A 155 13.37 16.26 10.17
C PHE A 155 14.30 16.39 8.93
N GLU A 156 15.49 16.98 9.08
CA GLU A 156 16.49 17.09 8.00
C GLU A 156 16.79 15.77 7.28
N SER A 157 16.85 14.67 8.04
CA SER A 157 17.19 13.34 7.52
C SER A 157 15.96 12.49 7.16
N LEU A 158 14.74 13.00 7.38
CA LEU A 158 13.52 12.22 7.20
C LEU A 158 13.24 11.97 5.71
N THR A 159 13.39 10.72 5.28
CA THR A 159 13.10 10.26 3.91
C THR A 159 11.74 9.59 3.82
N ASP A 160 11.23 9.04 4.93
CA ASP A 160 10.02 8.24 4.96
C ASP A 160 9.13 8.57 6.15
N LEU A 161 7.93 9.08 5.86
CA LEU A 161 6.92 9.39 6.86
C LEU A 161 5.69 8.52 6.65
N CYS A 162 5.38 7.65 7.61
CA CYS A 162 4.16 6.86 7.61
C CYS A 162 3.32 7.20 8.84
N LEU A 163 2.15 7.78 8.61
CA LEU A 163 1.22 8.22 9.63
C LEU A 163 -0.10 7.48 9.43
N ARG A 164 -0.38 6.49 10.28
CA ARG A 164 -1.64 5.73 10.28
C ARG A 164 -2.42 6.08 11.52
N THR A 165 -3.66 6.50 11.30
CA THR A 165 -4.62 6.93 12.32
C THR A 165 -4.07 8.09 13.18
N VAL A 166 -3.32 8.97 12.51
CA VAL A 166 -2.81 10.23 13.03
C VAL A 166 -3.50 11.33 12.24
N ASN A 167 -4.10 12.29 12.94
CA ASN A 167 -4.74 13.42 12.29
C ASN A 167 -3.70 14.47 11.90
N LEU A 168 -3.85 15.03 10.70
CA LEU A 168 -3.13 16.21 10.23
C LEU A 168 -4.14 17.32 9.96
N THR A 169 -3.81 18.54 10.36
CA THR A 169 -4.48 19.73 9.81
C THR A 169 -3.85 20.07 8.46
N ASP A 170 -4.55 20.87 7.65
CA ASP A 170 -4.03 21.34 6.36
C ASP A 170 -2.70 22.12 6.54
N ASP A 171 -2.57 22.90 7.62
CA ASP A 171 -1.34 23.64 7.95
C ASP A 171 -0.16 22.71 8.22
N VAL A 172 -0.37 21.65 9.02
CA VAL A 172 0.71 20.69 9.33
C VAL A 172 1.10 19.90 8.09
N PHE A 173 0.15 19.56 7.22
CA PHE A 173 0.45 18.94 5.92
C PHE A 173 1.39 19.82 5.07
N ASN A 174 1.12 21.13 5.02
CA ASN A 174 1.98 22.08 4.30
C ASN A 174 3.34 22.26 4.97
N LEU A 175 3.39 22.31 6.31
CA LEU A 175 4.64 22.36 7.06
C LEU A 175 5.52 21.14 6.75
N ILE A 176 4.97 19.93 6.77
CA ILE A 176 5.69 18.70 6.39
C ILE A 176 6.31 18.85 5.00
N LEU A 177 5.52 19.27 4.00
CA LEU A 177 6.02 19.40 2.62
C LEU A 177 6.99 20.58 2.41
N SER A 178 6.96 21.58 3.29
CA SER A 178 7.84 22.75 3.20
C SER A 178 9.12 22.63 4.03
N SER A 179 9.13 21.79 5.06
CA SER A 179 10.24 21.66 6.02
C SER A 179 11.02 20.35 5.90
N CYS A 180 10.37 19.25 5.50
CA CYS A 180 11.02 17.94 5.37
C CYS A 180 11.64 17.75 3.98
N PHE A 181 12.68 18.53 3.63
CA PHE A 181 13.21 18.57 2.26
C PHE A 181 13.72 17.23 1.72
N SER A 182 14.17 16.32 2.59
CA SER A 182 14.67 14.99 2.23
C SER A 182 13.56 13.95 2.01
N LEU A 183 12.29 14.32 2.26
CA LEU A 183 11.17 13.38 2.25
C LEU A 183 10.94 12.80 0.85
N GLU A 184 11.09 11.49 0.73
CA GLU A 184 10.88 10.74 -0.50
C GLU A 184 9.54 10.03 -0.53
N ARG A 185 9.04 9.58 0.62
CA ARG A 185 7.78 8.86 0.74
C ARG A 185 6.94 9.39 1.89
N PHE A 186 5.70 9.75 1.57
CA PHE A 186 4.71 10.17 2.55
C PHE A 186 3.45 9.32 2.44
N ILE A 187 3.12 8.60 3.52
CA ILE A 187 1.92 7.80 3.66
C ILE A 187 1.08 8.38 4.80
N LEU A 188 -0.17 8.71 4.50
CA LEU A 188 -1.16 9.13 5.48
C LEU A 188 -2.40 8.26 5.36
N GLU A 189 -2.78 7.59 6.45
CA GLU A 189 -3.97 6.72 6.49
C GLU A 189 -4.90 7.09 7.64
N PHE A 190 -6.20 7.08 7.39
CA PHE A 190 -7.23 7.32 8.41
C PHE A 190 -7.03 8.66 9.16
N SER A 191 -6.62 9.69 8.43
CA SER A 191 -6.56 11.07 8.94
C SER A 191 -7.87 11.80 8.64
N TYR A 192 -8.50 12.37 9.67
CA TYR A 192 -9.78 13.06 9.56
C TYR A 192 -9.66 14.58 9.64
N GLY A 193 -8.44 15.11 9.78
CA GLY A 193 -8.21 16.56 9.93
C GLY A 193 -7.99 17.32 8.62
N LEU A 194 -7.73 16.63 7.50
CA LEU A 194 -7.49 17.26 6.21
C LEU A 194 -8.81 17.61 5.52
N VAL A 195 -8.91 18.84 5.01
CA VAL A 195 -10.08 19.34 4.27
C VAL A 195 -9.65 19.98 2.94
N ASN A 196 -8.63 20.84 2.95
CA ASN A 196 -8.13 21.59 1.80
C ASN A 196 -6.59 21.53 1.71
N ALA A 197 -6.00 20.39 1.37
CA ALA A 197 -4.54 20.25 1.37
C ALA A 197 -3.90 20.87 0.10
N ILE A 198 -3.22 22.01 0.20
CA ILE A 198 -2.65 22.74 -0.95
C ILE A 198 -1.16 23.04 -0.73
N ASN A 199 -0.26 22.39 -1.47
CA ASN A 199 1.16 22.73 -1.44
C ASN A 199 1.49 23.86 -2.44
N THR A 200 2.15 24.91 -1.95
CA THR A 200 2.44 26.18 -2.65
C THR A 200 3.85 26.26 -3.26
N ALA A 201 4.77 25.38 -2.83
CA ALA A 201 6.15 25.32 -3.32
C ALA A 201 6.50 23.90 -3.81
N PRO A 202 7.41 23.75 -4.78
CA PRO A 202 7.81 22.44 -5.28
C PRO A 202 8.55 21.63 -4.20
N HIS A 203 8.14 20.37 -4.00
CA HIS A 203 8.89 19.39 -3.21
C HIS A 203 9.71 18.50 -4.14
N PRO A 204 11.03 18.74 -4.31
CA PRO A 204 11.82 18.10 -5.37
C PRO A 204 12.13 16.62 -5.10
N ASN A 205 12.18 16.19 -3.84
CA ASN A 205 12.60 14.83 -3.48
C ASN A 205 11.43 13.84 -3.30
N LEU A 206 10.17 14.31 -3.31
CA LEU A 206 9.02 13.44 -3.05
C LEU A 206 8.77 12.52 -4.25
N LYS A 207 8.95 11.22 -4.04
CA LYS A 207 8.79 10.15 -5.04
C LYS A 207 7.47 9.41 -4.90
N SER A 208 6.95 9.26 -3.68
CA SER A 208 5.67 8.59 -3.42
C SER A 208 4.81 9.37 -2.43
N LEU A 209 3.55 9.62 -2.81
CA LEU A 209 2.53 10.19 -1.95
C LEU A 209 1.31 9.27 -1.92
N GLU A 210 0.95 8.80 -0.73
CA GLU A 210 -0.15 7.87 -0.53
C GLU A 210 -1.10 8.40 0.55
N LEU A 211 -2.34 8.68 0.19
CA LEU A 211 -3.38 9.18 1.08
C LEU A 211 -4.54 8.20 1.07
N TYR A 212 -4.79 7.51 2.19
CA TYR A 212 -5.84 6.51 2.30
C TYR A 212 -6.87 6.86 3.37
N CYS A 213 -8.14 6.71 3.04
CA CYS A 213 -9.27 6.92 3.95
C CYS A 213 -9.26 8.32 4.61
N CYS A 214 -8.80 9.34 3.88
CA CYS A 214 -8.85 10.74 4.28
C CYS A 214 -10.23 11.33 3.96
N HIS A 215 -11.27 10.86 4.67
CA HIS A 215 -12.68 11.04 4.25
C HIS A 215 -13.20 12.49 4.21
N HIS A 216 -12.53 13.43 4.89
CA HIS A 216 -12.92 14.84 4.90
C HIS A 216 -12.19 15.69 3.84
N LEU A 217 -11.19 15.13 3.15
CA LEU A 217 -10.32 15.88 2.23
C LEU A 217 -11.05 16.21 0.92
N GLN A 218 -11.52 17.44 0.77
CA GLN A 218 -12.25 17.88 -0.43
C GLN A 218 -11.32 18.37 -1.53
N TYR A 219 -10.27 19.11 -1.20
CA TYR A 219 -9.35 19.67 -2.18
C TYR A 219 -7.92 19.19 -1.90
N LEU A 220 -7.22 18.70 -2.93
CA LEU A 220 -5.78 18.41 -2.88
C LEU A 220 -5.04 19.07 -4.05
N GLN A 221 -4.00 19.83 -3.76
CA GLN A 221 -2.98 20.23 -4.72
C GLN A 221 -1.60 19.93 -4.15
N VAL A 222 -0.74 19.24 -4.91
CA VAL A 222 0.65 19.01 -4.52
C VAL A 222 1.59 19.35 -5.67
N PHE A 223 2.58 20.21 -5.41
CA PHE A 223 3.67 20.46 -6.36
C PHE A 223 4.82 19.51 -6.05
N ALA A 224 4.95 18.45 -6.84
CA ALA A 224 5.98 17.42 -6.67
C ALA A 224 6.52 16.99 -8.06
N PRO A 225 7.54 17.69 -8.60
CA PRO A 225 7.98 17.51 -9.97
C PRO A 225 8.59 16.13 -10.28
N ASN A 226 9.16 15.48 -9.25
CA ASN A 226 9.80 14.16 -9.37
C ASN A 226 8.94 13.02 -8.79
N LEU A 227 7.62 13.24 -8.63
CA LEU A 227 6.71 12.22 -8.12
C LEU A 227 6.60 11.05 -9.11
N ILE A 228 6.82 9.83 -8.61
CA ILE A 228 6.79 8.58 -9.38
C ILE A 228 5.48 7.83 -9.13
N SER A 229 4.98 7.86 -7.89
CA SER A 229 3.79 7.13 -7.45
C SER A 229 2.85 8.06 -6.71
N PHE A 230 1.58 8.10 -7.14
CA PHE A 230 0.51 8.78 -6.44
C PHE A 230 -0.65 7.84 -6.17
N LYS A 231 -1.08 7.77 -4.92
CA LYS A 231 -2.19 6.92 -4.49
C LYS A 231 -3.15 7.69 -3.62
N TYR A 232 -4.42 7.61 -3.98
CA TYR A 232 -5.50 8.25 -3.26
C TYR A 232 -6.67 7.27 -3.09
N ASP A 233 -7.11 7.11 -1.84
CA ASP A 233 -8.35 6.44 -1.47
C ASP A 233 -9.17 7.38 -0.57
N GLY A 234 -10.34 7.80 -1.04
CA GLY A 234 -11.20 8.72 -0.29
C GLY A 234 -12.22 9.45 -1.15
N ASN A 235 -12.84 10.47 -0.57
CA ASN A 235 -13.78 11.33 -1.28
C ASN A 235 -13.09 12.66 -1.57
N ILE A 236 -13.09 13.13 -2.81
CA ILE A 236 -12.41 14.38 -3.22
C ILE A 236 -13.22 15.14 -4.25
N THR A 237 -13.22 16.47 -4.16
CA THR A 237 -13.83 17.35 -5.16
C THR A 237 -12.82 17.88 -6.17
N THR A 238 -11.57 18.13 -5.78
CA THR A 238 -10.52 18.62 -6.69
C THR A 238 -9.17 17.98 -6.35
N LEU A 239 -8.45 17.50 -7.37
CA LEU A 239 -7.20 16.78 -7.19
C LEU A 239 -6.16 17.20 -8.25
N SER A 240 -5.09 17.85 -7.85
CA SER A 240 -4.05 18.30 -8.78
C SER A 240 -2.65 17.93 -8.28
N ILE A 241 -1.93 17.16 -9.08
CA ILE A 241 -0.48 16.96 -8.88
C ILE A 241 0.23 17.79 -9.94
N LYS A 242 0.87 18.88 -9.52
CA LYS A 242 1.54 19.82 -10.42
C LYS A 242 2.93 19.31 -10.80
N ASP A 243 3.22 19.39 -12.10
CA ASP A 243 4.50 19.10 -12.74
C ASP A 243 5.07 17.69 -12.52
N ALA A 244 4.27 16.71 -12.12
CA ALA A 244 4.70 15.33 -11.90
C ALA A 244 4.99 14.57 -13.20
N LYS A 245 5.98 15.04 -13.96
CA LYS A 245 6.34 14.50 -15.29
C LYS A 245 6.81 13.06 -15.24
N GLN A 246 7.31 12.60 -14.09
CA GLN A 246 7.80 11.23 -13.89
C GLN A 246 6.75 10.26 -13.34
N LEU A 247 5.48 10.69 -13.24
CA LEU A 247 4.41 9.87 -12.67
C LEU A 247 4.23 8.58 -13.49
N ALA A 248 4.56 7.45 -12.88
CA ALA A 248 4.54 6.13 -13.49
C ALA A 248 3.47 5.20 -12.88
N SER A 249 3.03 5.48 -11.66
CA SER A 249 1.99 4.73 -10.96
C SER A 249 0.92 5.67 -10.43
N LEU A 250 -0.34 5.42 -10.80
CA LEU A 250 -1.49 6.19 -10.36
C LEU A 250 -2.56 5.24 -9.80
N ARG A 251 -2.99 5.49 -8.56
CA ARG A 251 -4.11 4.79 -7.92
C ARG A 251 -5.16 5.79 -7.46
N LEU A 252 -6.39 5.60 -7.92
CA LEU A 252 -7.52 6.47 -7.61
C LEU A 252 -8.74 5.62 -7.20
N SER A 253 -8.98 5.53 -5.91
CA SER A 253 -10.10 4.78 -5.32
C SER A 253 -11.07 5.75 -4.65
N ILE A 254 -12.14 6.13 -5.34
CA ILE A 254 -13.11 7.10 -4.82
C ILE A 254 -14.40 6.39 -4.46
N PHE A 255 -14.85 6.56 -3.21
CA PHE A 255 -16.08 5.96 -2.68
C PHE A 255 -16.93 7.03 -1.98
N PRO A 256 -18.22 7.16 -2.32
CA PRO A 256 -19.13 8.04 -1.60
C PRO A 256 -19.39 7.48 -0.19
N VAL A 257 -19.27 8.32 0.84
CA VAL A 257 -19.60 7.93 2.22
C VAL A 257 -21.11 7.73 2.33
N TYR A 258 -21.54 6.52 2.71
CA TYR A 258 -22.94 6.03 2.80
C TYR A 258 -23.92 6.88 3.64
N LYS A 259 -23.49 8.01 4.23
CA LYS A 259 -24.33 8.89 5.06
C LYS A 259 -24.23 10.38 4.74
N SER A 260 -23.44 10.77 3.75
CA SER A 260 -23.30 12.19 3.41
C SER A 260 -23.94 12.45 2.06
N THR A 261 -24.77 13.50 2.02
CA THR A 261 -25.30 14.15 0.82
C THR A 261 -24.18 14.82 0.02
N VAL A 262 -22.99 14.22 -0.06
CA VAL A 262 -21.90 14.75 -0.87
C VAL A 262 -22.33 14.65 -2.32
N ILE A 263 -22.59 15.83 -2.87
CA ILE A 263 -22.62 16.11 -4.29
C ILE A 263 -21.25 15.67 -4.81
N LEU A 264 -21.16 14.47 -5.38
CA LEU A 264 -20.03 14.13 -6.28
C LEU A 264 -19.87 15.32 -7.24
N PRO A 265 -18.64 15.77 -7.54
CA PRO A 265 -18.42 16.95 -8.36
C PRO A 265 -19.30 16.88 -9.60
N ARG A 266 -20.16 17.90 -9.79
CA ARG A 266 -21.04 18.03 -10.96
C ARG A 266 -20.27 18.18 -12.28
N ALA A 267 -18.93 18.21 -12.23
CA ALA A 267 -18.06 18.28 -13.38
C ALA A 267 -17.80 16.86 -13.92
N LYS A 268 -18.32 16.57 -15.12
CA LYS A 268 -17.97 15.37 -15.89
C LYS A 268 -16.44 15.20 -15.93
N ASN A 269 -15.94 13.99 -15.68
CA ASN A 269 -14.56 13.59 -15.97
C ASN A 269 -13.45 14.34 -15.20
N PHE A 270 -13.77 15.02 -14.10
CA PHE A 270 -12.84 15.95 -13.42
C PHE A 270 -11.49 15.35 -13.05
N VAL A 271 -11.45 14.10 -12.58
CA VAL A 271 -10.20 13.44 -12.21
C VAL A 271 -9.37 13.17 -13.46
N PHE A 272 -9.99 12.69 -14.53
CA PHE A 272 -9.26 12.33 -15.72
C PHE A 272 -8.74 13.54 -16.50
N THR A 273 -9.46 14.66 -16.51
CA THR A 273 -8.96 15.91 -17.11
C THR A 273 -7.71 16.39 -16.37
N GLN A 274 -7.69 16.28 -15.03
CA GLN A 274 -6.55 16.67 -14.18
C GLN A 274 -5.30 15.81 -14.39
N PHE A 275 -5.46 14.51 -14.70
CA PHE A 275 -4.33 13.61 -14.95
C PHE A 275 -4.02 13.35 -16.43
N SER A 276 -4.79 13.94 -17.37
CA SER A 276 -4.65 13.71 -18.81
C SER A 276 -3.23 13.91 -19.34
N SER A 277 -2.54 14.95 -18.86
CA SER A 277 -1.14 15.26 -19.21
C SER A 277 -0.13 14.20 -18.74
N HIS A 278 -0.51 13.32 -17.80
CA HIS A 278 0.36 12.31 -17.21
C HIS A 278 0.14 10.91 -17.81
N PHE A 279 -0.98 10.68 -18.51
CA PHE A 279 -1.38 9.34 -19.00
C PHE A 279 -0.37 8.66 -19.90
N ALA A 280 0.34 9.43 -20.73
CA ALA A 280 1.38 8.88 -21.60
C ALA A 280 2.56 8.28 -20.82
N ASN A 281 2.82 8.72 -19.59
CA ASN A 281 3.95 8.27 -18.76
C ASN A 281 3.60 7.11 -17.81
N LEU A 282 2.30 6.89 -17.57
CA LEU A 282 1.83 5.86 -16.66
C LEU A 282 2.22 4.46 -17.15
N LYS A 283 2.75 3.65 -16.23
CA LYS A 283 3.03 2.21 -16.40
C LYS A 283 2.00 1.35 -15.66
N SER A 284 1.45 1.87 -14.56
CA SER A 284 0.41 1.22 -13.76
C SER A 284 -0.71 2.21 -13.47
N LEU A 285 -1.95 1.79 -13.74
CA LEU A 285 -3.16 2.54 -13.41
C LEU A 285 -4.09 1.65 -12.61
N VAL A 286 -4.50 2.11 -11.43
CA VAL A 286 -5.57 1.50 -10.65
C VAL A 286 -6.69 2.50 -10.44
N ILE A 287 -7.92 2.13 -10.81
CA ILE A 287 -9.03 3.06 -10.77
C ILE A 287 -10.34 2.42 -10.32
N SER A 288 -11.10 3.14 -9.51
CA SER A 288 -12.46 2.75 -9.13
C SER A 288 -13.46 3.10 -10.25
N ALA A 289 -14.31 2.15 -10.61
CA ALA A 289 -15.31 2.30 -11.67
C ALA A 289 -16.40 3.33 -11.36
N HIS A 290 -16.49 3.80 -10.12
CA HIS A 290 -17.30 4.97 -9.75
C HIS A 290 -16.95 6.22 -10.54
N LEU A 291 -15.69 6.33 -10.97
CA LEU A 291 -15.21 7.47 -11.74
C LEU A 291 -15.67 7.45 -13.20
N PHE A 292 -16.43 6.42 -13.61
CA PHE A 292 -16.86 6.23 -15.00
C PHE A 292 -18.26 6.76 -15.31
N LYS A 293 -19.02 7.21 -14.30
CA LYS A 293 -20.45 7.56 -14.42
C LYS A 293 -20.75 8.64 -15.48
N ASP A 294 -19.74 9.41 -15.91
CA ASP A 294 -19.86 10.51 -16.89
C ASP A 294 -18.88 10.43 -18.08
N MET A 295 -18.28 9.26 -18.32
CA MET A 295 -17.12 9.08 -19.23
C MET A 295 -17.46 8.75 -20.70
N SER A 296 -18.73 8.79 -21.12
CA SER A 296 -19.15 8.39 -22.48
C SER A 296 -18.34 9.09 -23.60
N ASP A 297 -17.99 10.35 -23.39
CA ASP A 297 -17.35 11.21 -24.42
C ASP A 297 -15.81 11.27 -24.30
N PHE A 298 -15.25 10.82 -23.18
CA PHE A 298 -13.83 11.05 -22.83
C PHE A 298 -12.88 9.99 -23.40
N THR A 299 -13.43 8.82 -23.73
CA THR A 299 -12.60 7.64 -24.01
C THR A 299 -11.94 7.64 -25.40
N GLU A 300 -12.33 8.56 -26.29
CA GLU A 300 -11.71 8.71 -27.61
C GLU A 300 -10.37 9.47 -27.60
N LEU A 301 -10.03 10.15 -26.50
CA LEU A 301 -8.91 11.11 -26.45
C LEU A 301 -7.70 10.63 -25.63
N CYS A 302 -7.81 9.53 -24.88
CA CYS A 302 -6.76 9.11 -23.96
C CYS A 302 -5.74 8.18 -24.61
N VAL A 303 -4.48 8.60 -24.60
CA VAL A 303 -3.35 7.79 -25.05
C VAL A 303 -2.49 7.39 -23.86
N PHE A 304 -2.50 6.09 -23.55
CA PHE A 304 -1.73 5.47 -22.47
C PHE A 304 -0.51 4.74 -23.06
N SER A 305 0.40 5.51 -23.65
CA SER A 305 1.52 4.98 -24.46
C SER A 305 2.39 3.93 -23.76
N ASN A 306 2.54 4.04 -22.45
CA ASN A 306 3.45 3.21 -21.66
C ASN A 306 2.74 2.29 -20.64
N LEU A 307 1.40 2.26 -20.66
CA LEU A 307 0.63 1.54 -19.65
C LEU A 307 0.80 0.02 -19.83
N LYS A 308 1.27 -0.66 -18.79
CA LYS A 308 1.50 -2.11 -18.76
C LYS A 308 0.53 -2.85 -17.88
N ARG A 309 0.03 -2.20 -16.82
CA ARG A 309 -0.93 -2.78 -15.87
C ARG A 309 -2.11 -1.84 -15.71
N LEU A 310 -3.31 -2.38 -15.93
CA LEU A 310 -4.58 -1.72 -15.63
C LEU A 310 -5.33 -2.55 -14.60
N GLU A 311 -5.76 -1.91 -13.54
CA GLU A 311 -6.68 -2.49 -12.57
C GLU A 311 -7.92 -1.62 -12.43
N VAL A 312 -9.08 -2.26 -12.46
CA VAL A 312 -10.37 -1.60 -12.27
C VAL A 312 -11.13 -2.25 -11.12
N ASP A 313 -11.39 -1.43 -10.09
CA ASP A 313 -12.18 -1.82 -8.93
C ASP A 313 -13.65 -1.41 -9.15
N VAL A 314 -14.54 -2.39 -9.23
CA VAL A 314 -15.98 -2.22 -9.51
C VAL A 314 -16.83 -2.45 -8.24
N LYS A 315 -16.20 -2.55 -7.06
CA LYS A 315 -16.82 -3.12 -5.85
C LYS A 315 -18.08 -2.40 -5.36
N PHE A 316 -18.15 -1.11 -5.58
CA PHE A 316 -19.17 -0.26 -4.97
C PHE A 316 -20.09 0.39 -6.01
N THR A 317 -19.92 0.12 -7.32
CA THR A 317 -20.77 0.69 -8.38
C THR A 317 -21.88 -0.28 -8.79
N TRP A 318 -23.07 0.27 -9.00
CA TRP A 318 -24.23 -0.46 -9.52
C TRP A 318 -24.24 -0.51 -11.06
N VAL A 319 -23.24 0.10 -11.71
CA VAL A 319 -23.21 0.37 -13.15
C VAL A 319 -22.05 -0.39 -13.80
N THR A 320 -21.96 -1.70 -13.54
CA THR A 320 -20.88 -2.58 -14.03
C THR A 320 -20.70 -2.53 -15.55
N TYR A 321 -21.79 -2.33 -16.31
CA TYR A 321 -21.72 -2.26 -17.77
C TYR A 321 -20.92 -1.05 -18.29
N LEU A 322 -21.02 0.13 -17.66
CA LEU A 322 -20.20 1.29 -18.01
C LEU A 322 -18.71 1.04 -17.73
N ALA A 323 -18.41 0.21 -16.73
CA ALA A 323 -17.04 -0.14 -16.44
C ALA A 323 -16.39 -0.92 -17.59
N TYR A 324 -17.12 -1.86 -18.20
CA TYR A 324 -16.61 -2.63 -19.32
C TYR A 324 -16.40 -1.79 -20.58
N SER A 325 -17.29 -0.84 -20.90
CA SER A 325 -17.11 0.05 -22.05
C SER A 325 -15.90 0.97 -21.86
N VAL A 326 -15.75 1.58 -20.67
CA VAL A 326 -14.59 2.42 -20.36
C VAL A 326 -13.30 1.61 -20.35
N VAL A 327 -13.30 0.41 -19.77
CA VAL A 327 -12.14 -0.50 -19.80
C VAL A 327 -11.77 -0.85 -21.24
N ALA A 328 -12.73 -1.22 -22.10
CA ALA A 328 -12.45 -1.53 -23.50
C ALA A 328 -11.80 -0.35 -24.23
N SER A 329 -12.26 0.88 -23.97
CA SER A 329 -11.64 2.07 -24.56
C SER A 329 -10.24 2.36 -24.00
N ILE A 330 -10.00 2.15 -22.70
CA ILE A 330 -8.65 2.28 -22.12
C ILE A 330 -7.70 1.26 -22.77
N ILE A 331 -8.14 0.01 -22.94
CA ILE A 331 -7.34 -1.03 -23.61
C ILE A 331 -6.99 -0.59 -25.04
N ARG A 332 -7.94 -0.01 -25.78
CA ARG A 332 -7.65 0.55 -27.12
C ARG A 332 -6.57 1.64 -27.07
N GLY A 333 -6.63 2.53 -26.08
CA GLY A 333 -5.65 3.60 -25.89
C GLY A 333 -4.31 3.15 -25.28
N ALA A 334 -4.16 1.89 -24.88
CA ALA A 334 -3.02 1.36 -24.13
C ALA A 334 -2.30 0.22 -24.88
N PRO A 335 -1.61 0.49 -25.99
CA PRO A 335 -1.07 -0.55 -26.88
C PRO A 335 -0.03 -1.47 -26.22
N LEU A 336 0.60 -1.04 -25.13
CA LEU A 336 1.60 -1.83 -24.37
C LEU A 336 1.01 -2.56 -23.16
N LEU A 337 -0.32 -2.56 -22.99
CA LEU A 337 -0.97 -3.17 -21.84
C LEU A 337 -0.67 -4.68 -21.80
N GLU A 338 -0.13 -5.17 -20.69
CA GLU A 338 0.26 -6.57 -20.50
C GLU A 338 -0.68 -7.32 -19.55
N LEU A 339 -1.20 -6.63 -18.53
CA LEU A 339 -2.03 -7.20 -17.46
C LEU A 339 -3.28 -6.35 -17.22
N LEU A 340 -4.44 -6.98 -17.28
CA LEU A 340 -5.73 -6.41 -16.89
C LEU A 340 -6.26 -7.11 -15.63
N GLU A 341 -6.60 -6.36 -14.60
CA GLU A 341 -7.22 -6.89 -13.39
C GLU A 341 -8.57 -6.20 -13.15
N ILE A 342 -9.63 -6.97 -12.94
CA ILE A 342 -10.97 -6.44 -12.68
C ILE A 342 -11.50 -7.06 -11.39
N VAL A 343 -11.91 -6.22 -10.44
CA VAL A 343 -12.49 -6.66 -9.17
C VAL A 343 -13.97 -6.34 -9.15
N LEU A 344 -14.81 -7.38 -9.22
CA LEU A 344 -16.26 -7.26 -9.29
C LEU A 344 -16.91 -7.08 -7.90
N PRO A 345 -18.10 -6.47 -7.84
CA PRO A 345 -18.82 -6.27 -6.59
C PRO A 345 -19.25 -7.60 -5.96
N PRO A 346 -19.36 -7.64 -4.61
CA PRO A 346 -19.83 -8.81 -3.89
C PRO A 346 -21.34 -9.05 -4.06
N PHE A 347 -22.06 -8.16 -4.72
CA PHE A 347 -23.47 -8.31 -5.03
C PHE A 347 -23.81 -7.54 -6.31
N ILE A 348 -24.46 -8.20 -7.26
CA ILE A 348 -25.05 -7.54 -8.44
C ILE A 348 -26.57 -7.58 -8.23
N PRO A 349 -27.27 -6.44 -8.24
CA PRO A 349 -28.73 -6.43 -8.15
C PRO A 349 -29.33 -7.17 -9.34
N THR A 350 -30.17 -8.17 -9.08
CA THR A 350 -30.88 -8.94 -10.12
C THR A 350 -32.13 -8.22 -10.65
N TRP A 351 -32.51 -7.11 -10.03
CA TRP A 351 -33.77 -6.40 -10.26
C TRP A 351 -33.68 -5.28 -11.31
N GLN A 352 -32.49 -5.02 -11.84
CA GLN A 352 -32.26 -3.91 -12.77
C GLN A 352 -31.87 -4.44 -14.15
N GLU A 353 -32.67 -4.12 -15.17
CA GLU A 353 -32.27 -4.31 -16.55
C GLU A 353 -31.22 -3.26 -16.93
N TYR A 354 -30.07 -3.73 -17.40
CA TYR A 354 -28.99 -2.88 -17.86
C TYR A 354 -29.00 -2.78 -19.39
N PRO A 355 -28.63 -1.61 -19.96
CA PRO A 355 -28.51 -1.44 -21.41
C PRO A 355 -27.60 -2.49 -22.08
N ALA A 356 -27.70 -2.57 -23.41
CA ALA A 356 -26.74 -3.32 -24.22
C ALA A 356 -25.31 -2.86 -23.95
N LEU A 357 -24.34 -3.79 -24.00
CA LEU A 357 -22.95 -3.44 -23.74
C LEU A 357 -22.35 -2.89 -25.02
N GLU A 358 -22.22 -1.58 -25.13
CA GLU A 358 -21.61 -0.93 -26.28
C GLU A 358 -20.08 -0.97 -26.12
N LEU A 359 -19.48 -2.04 -26.65
CA LEU A 359 -18.03 -2.18 -26.72
C LEU A 359 -17.55 -1.62 -28.05
N ALA A 360 -16.77 -0.57 -27.96
CA ALA A 360 -16.31 0.10 -29.15
C ALA A 360 -15.31 -0.81 -29.91
N SER A 361 -15.36 -0.80 -31.25
CA SER A 361 -14.49 -1.63 -32.10
C SER A 361 -13.02 -1.30 -31.92
N MET A 362 -12.16 -2.30 -31.69
CA MET A 362 -10.72 -2.11 -31.54
C MET A 362 -9.94 -2.97 -32.53
N SER A 363 -8.76 -2.50 -32.94
CA SER A 363 -7.79 -3.36 -33.62
C SER A 363 -7.32 -4.46 -32.66
N PRO A 364 -6.93 -5.65 -33.17
CA PRO A 364 -6.47 -6.73 -32.31
C PRO A 364 -5.29 -6.29 -31.43
N HIS A 365 -5.47 -6.37 -30.11
CA HIS A 365 -4.49 -5.95 -29.13
C HIS A 365 -3.31 -6.94 -29.07
N GLN A 366 -2.10 -6.42 -29.21
CA GLN A 366 -0.90 -7.24 -29.43
C GLN A 366 -0.14 -7.59 -28.14
N ASN A 367 -0.40 -6.91 -27.02
CA ASN A 367 0.47 -7.02 -25.83
C ASN A 367 -0.22 -7.56 -24.58
N LEU A 368 -1.55 -7.68 -24.58
CA LEU A 368 -2.32 -8.08 -23.41
C LEU A 368 -2.17 -9.59 -23.24
N LYS A 369 -1.47 -10.00 -22.18
CA LYS A 369 -1.08 -11.38 -21.92
C LYS A 369 -1.97 -12.05 -20.89
N GLU A 370 -2.35 -11.32 -19.85
CA GLU A 370 -3.09 -11.86 -18.73
C GLU A 370 -4.29 -10.98 -18.35
N VAL A 371 -5.43 -11.64 -18.12
CA VAL A 371 -6.62 -11.03 -17.52
C VAL A 371 -6.91 -11.75 -16.21
N LYS A 372 -7.07 -11.00 -15.12
CA LYS A 372 -7.51 -11.55 -13.83
C LYS A 372 -8.84 -10.92 -13.42
N LEU A 373 -9.79 -11.77 -13.08
CA LEU A 373 -11.13 -11.39 -12.72
C LEU A 373 -11.44 -11.95 -11.33
N PHE A 374 -11.79 -11.07 -10.40
CA PHE A 374 -12.16 -11.42 -9.04
C PHE A 374 -13.64 -11.15 -8.80
N GLY A 375 -14.31 -11.96 -7.99
CA GLY A 375 -15.74 -11.84 -7.71
C GLY A 375 -16.65 -12.30 -8.86
N PHE A 376 -16.17 -13.16 -9.75
CA PHE A 376 -16.94 -13.64 -10.91
C PHE A 376 -18.20 -14.42 -10.55
N ARG A 377 -19.31 -14.14 -11.24
CA ARG A 377 -20.62 -14.78 -11.03
C ARG A 377 -21.28 -15.33 -12.29
N GLY A 378 -20.63 -15.25 -13.45
CA GLY A 378 -21.22 -15.71 -14.71
C GLY A 378 -22.29 -14.78 -15.30
N ASP A 379 -22.38 -13.53 -14.87
CA ASP A 379 -23.35 -12.60 -15.44
C ASP A 379 -23.10 -12.36 -16.94
N LYS A 380 -24.20 -12.13 -17.68
CA LYS A 380 -24.18 -12.01 -19.14
C LYS A 380 -23.20 -10.94 -19.64
N LYS A 381 -23.06 -9.81 -18.92
CA LYS A 381 -22.22 -8.68 -19.33
C LYS A 381 -20.75 -8.97 -19.17
N THR A 382 -20.38 -9.60 -18.06
CA THR A 382 -19.03 -10.09 -17.83
C THR A 382 -18.64 -11.14 -18.89
N MET A 383 -19.57 -12.05 -19.21
CA MET A 383 -19.36 -13.07 -20.25
C MET A 383 -19.18 -12.46 -21.66
N GLU A 384 -19.99 -11.46 -22.00
CA GLU A 384 -19.92 -10.70 -23.25
C GLU A 384 -18.57 -9.96 -23.36
N PHE A 385 -18.13 -9.32 -22.27
CA PHE A 385 -16.83 -8.63 -22.19
C PHE A 385 -15.63 -9.59 -22.30
N LEU A 386 -15.65 -10.74 -21.62
CA LEU A 386 -14.58 -11.74 -21.73
C LEU A 386 -14.50 -12.32 -23.15
N SER A 387 -15.65 -12.55 -23.78
CA SER A 387 -15.72 -12.99 -25.18
C SER A 387 -15.16 -11.92 -26.13
N TYR A 388 -15.45 -10.65 -25.88
CA TYR A 388 -14.87 -9.53 -26.62
C TYR A 388 -13.35 -9.49 -26.49
N LEU A 389 -12.80 -9.61 -25.27
CA LEU A 389 -11.34 -9.63 -25.07
C LEU A 389 -10.68 -10.81 -25.79
N SER A 390 -11.27 -12.00 -25.71
CA SER A 390 -10.75 -13.19 -26.39
C SER A 390 -10.73 -13.04 -27.91
N LYS A 391 -11.70 -12.34 -28.50
CA LYS A 391 -11.76 -12.11 -29.96
C LYS A 391 -10.82 -11.00 -30.43
N ASN A 392 -10.56 -10.01 -29.58
CA ASN A 392 -9.83 -8.80 -29.94
C ASN A 392 -8.41 -8.75 -29.35
N THR A 393 -7.88 -9.85 -28.81
CA THR A 393 -6.52 -9.89 -28.25
C THR A 393 -5.75 -11.07 -28.82
N VAL A 394 -4.59 -10.81 -29.44
CA VAL A 394 -3.80 -11.84 -30.12
C VAL A 394 -2.86 -12.57 -29.15
N SER A 395 -2.22 -11.82 -28.23
CA SER A 395 -1.21 -12.35 -27.32
C SER A 395 -1.76 -12.84 -25.99
N LEU A 396 -3.07 -13.03 -25.89
CA LEU A 396 -3.72 -13.44 -24.65
C LEU A 396 -3.28 -14.86 -24.30
N GLN A 397 -2.54 -15.00 -23.22
CA GLN A 397 -2.00 -16.28 -22.75
C GLN A 397 -2.88 -16.89 -21.68
N LYS A 398 -3.46 -16.04 -20.81
CA LYS A 398 -4.09 -16.51 -19.59
C LYS A 398 -5.27 -15.64 -19.16
N ILE A 399 -6.36 -16.28 -18.77
CA ILE A 399 -7.46 -15.66 -18.06
C ILE A 399 -7.64 -16.39 -16.72
N ASN A 400 -7.44 -15.68 -15.61
CA ASN A 400 -7.71 -16.18 -14.27
C ASN A 400 -9.04 -15.66 -13.79
N ILE A 401 -9.97 -16.57 -13.55
CA ILE A 401 -11.26 -16.26 -12.97
C ILE A 401 -11.28 -16.79 -11.54
N THR A 402 -11.48 -15.88 -10.60
CA THR A 402 -11.71 -16.20 -9.20
C THR A 402 -13.12 -15.75 -8.89
N ALA A 403 -13.98 -16.66 -8.46
CA ALA A 403 -15.33 -16.26 -8.09
C ALA A 403 -15.37 -15.57 -6.70
N ARG A 404 -14.25 -15.63 -5.95
CA ARG A 404 -14.16 -15.02 -4.62
C ARG A 404 -13.84 -13.55 -4.77
N PHE A 405 -14.38 -12.78 -3.83
CA PHE A 405 -14.07 -11.38 -3.70
C PHE A 405 -12.59 -11.20 -3.37
N ALA A 406 -12.00 -10.09 -3.81
CA ALA A 406 -10.63 -9.74 -3.45
C ALA A 406 -10.60 -8.44 -2.65
N ILE A 407 -9.95 -8.48 -1.50
CA ILE A 407 -9.57 -7.29 -0.75
C ILE A 407 -8.16 -6.91 -1.14
N ARG A 408 -7.93 -5.61 -1.17
CA ARG A 408 -6.62 -5.04 -1.44
C ARG A 408 -5.88 -4.82 -0.13
N HIS A 409 -4.65 -5.32 -0.03
CA HIS A 409 -3.72 -4.99 1.03
C HIS A 409 -2.47 -4.36 0.40
N GLY A 410 -2.34 -3.04 0.48
CA GLY A 410 -1.29 -2.30 -0.23
C GLY A 410 -1.40 -2.49 -1.75
N GLU A 411 -0.35 -3.01 -2.37
CA GLU A 411 -0.27 -3.22 -3.83
C GLU A 411 -0.87 -4.54 -4.31
N ASP A 412 -1.14 -5.49 -3.41
CA ASP A 412 -1.61 -6.81 -3.79
C ASP A 412 -3.12 -6.98 -3.58
N LEU A 413 -3.77 -7.71 -4.50
CA LEU A 413 -5.10 -8.27 -4.30
C LEU A 413 -4.98 -9.64 -3.65
N THR A 414 -5.60 -9.79 -2.51
CA THR A 414 -5.75 -11.09 -1.86
C THR A 414 -7.21 -11.48 -1.85
N VAL A 415 -7.47 -12.75 -2.10
CA VAL A 415 -8.80 -13.32 -2.00
C VAL A 415 -9.30 -13.20 -0.55
N ASP A 416 -10.49 -12.61 -0.40
CA ASP A 416 -11.18 -12.54 0.88
C ASP A 416 -11.90 -13.85 1.16
N ASN A 417 -11.48 -14.52 2.23
CA ASN A 417 -12.04 -15.80 2.67
C ASN A 417 -13.20 -15.64 3.65
N THR A 418 -13.52 -14.42 4.08
CA THR A 418 -14.54 -14.15 5.10
C THR A 418 -15.96 -14.06 4.54
N LEU A 419 -16.12 -13.72 3.26
CA LEU A 419 -17.40 -13.68 2.56
C LEU A 419 -17.77 -15.07 2.02
N HIS A 420 -18.68 -15.76 2.70
CA HIS A 420 -19.17 -17.08 2.28
C HIS A 420 -20.19 -16.98 1.13
N TRP A 421 -20.01 -17.82 0.11
CA TRP A 421 -20.90 -17.88 -1.05
C TRP A 421 -22.15 -18.71 -0.80
N LYS A 422 -23.22 -18.41 -1.54
CA LYS A 422 -24.32 -19.37 -1.76
C LYS A 422 -23.88 -20.41 -2.79
N ILE A 423 -24.16 -21.68 -2.52
CA ILE A 423 -23.74 -22.84 -3.33
C ILE A 423 -24.20 -22.71 -4.80
N ASP A 424 -25.43 -22.25 -5.04
CA ASP A 424 -25.99 -22.16 -6.40
C ASP A 424 -25.26 -21.14 -7.30
N ALA A 425 -24.70 -20.08 -6.71
CA ALA A 425 -23.91 -19.09 -7.45
C ALA A 425 -22.54 -19.66 -7.90
N ALA A 426 -21.98 -20.60 -7.13
CA ALA A 426 -20.73 -21.27 -7.45
C ALA A 426 -20.89 -22.16 -8.68
N GLU A 427 -21.96 -22.96 -8.72
CA GLU A 427 -22.23 -23.91 -9.79
C GLU A 427 -22.60 -23.18 -11.09
N HIS A 428 -23.38 -22.11 -11.00
CA HIS A 428 -23.64 -21.25 -12.16
C HIS A 428 -22.34 -20.65 -12.73
N ALA A 429 -21.47 -20.10 -11.88
CA ALA A 429 -20.18 -19.56 -12.32
C ALA A 429 -19.31 -20.63 -12.98
N LYS A 430 -19.26 -21.86 -12.44
CA LYS A 430 -18.55 -23.00 -13.04
C LYS A 430 -19.08 -23.31 -14.45
N ASN A 431 -20.40 -23.39 -14.60
CA ASN A 431 -21.03 -23.64 -15.89
C ASN A 431 -20.73 -22.54 -16.92
N CYS A 432 -20.74 -21.27 -16.50
CA CYS A 432 -20.35 -20.15 -17.35
C CYS A 432 -18.86 -20.23 -17.77
N VAL A 433 -17.96 -20.65 -16.89
CA VAL A 433 -16.55 -20.89 -17.27
C VAL A 433 -16.43 -22.00 -18.32
N VAL A 434 -17.20 -23.08 -18.19
CA VAL A 434 -17.22 -24.15 -19.21
C VAL A 434 -17.69 -23.62 -20.56
N GLN A 435 -18.74 -22.79 -20.57
CA GLN A 435 -19.22 -22.14 -21.80
C GLN A 435 -18.15 -21.21 -22.39
N LEU A 436 -17.46 -20.40 -21.57
CA LEU A 436 -16.36 -19.55 -22.04
C LEU A 436 -15.28 -20.36 -22.74
N ARG A 437 -14.87 -21.52 -22.18
CA ARG A 437 -13.86 -22.39 -22.78
C ARG A 437 -14.24 -22.84 -24.19
N GLN A 438 -15.52 -23.08 -24.45
CA GLN A 438 -16.02 -23.49 -25.76
C GLN A 438 -15.99 -22.33 -26.77
N THR A 439 -16.09 -21.09 -26.29
CA THR A 439 -16.16 -19.88 -27.14
C THR A 439 -14.82 -19.18 -27.35
N MET A 440 -13.82 -19.44 -26.51
CA MET A 440 -12.49 -18.82 -26.66
C MET A 440 -11.73 -19.46 -27.82
N HIS A 441 -11.21 -18.60 -28.71
CA HIS A 441 -10.37 -19.01 -29.82
C HIS A 441 -8.89 -18.94 -29.41
N GLY A 442 -8.08 -19.96 -29.76
CA GLY A 442 -6.63 -19.98 -29.56
C GLY A 442 -6.14 -20.75 -28.32
N ASN A 443 -4.83 -20.67 -28.04
CA ASN A 443 -4.15 -21.40 -26.96
C ASN A 443 -4.28 -20.73 -25.56
N THR A 444 -5.28 -19.87 -25.36
CA THR A 444 -5.47 -19.13 -24.11
C THR A 444 -5.83 -20.07 -22.96
N GLN A 445 -5.05 -20.04 -21.88
CA GLN A 445 -5.32 -20.82 -20.68
C GLN A 445 -6.41 -20.16 -19.82
N LEU A 446 -7.59 -20.78 -19.71
CA LEU A 446 -8.65 -20.35 -18.79
C LEU A 446 -8.57 -21.10 -17.45
N LEU A 447 -8.04 -20.43 -16.43
CA LEU A 447 -7.98 -20.92 -15.06
C LEU A 447 -9.18 -20.43 -14.26
N PHE A 448 -9.78 -21.33 -13.49
CA PHE A 448 -10.85 -20.99 -12.57
C PHE A 448 -10.49 -21.47 -11.17
N HIS A 449 -10.60 -20.57 -10.20
CA HIS A 449 -10.35 -20.82 -8.78
C HIS A 449 -11.66 -20.60 -8.02
N ASP A 450 -12.28 -21.68 -7.53
CA ASP A 450 -13.46 -21.58 -6.65
C ASP A 450 -13.07 -21.30 -5.18
N GLY A 451 -11.79 -21.55 -4.86
CA GLY A 451 -11.12 -21.23 -3.60
C GLY A 451 -11.22 -22.34 -2.58
#